data_AF-A0A7C4DKL0-F1
#
_entry.id   AF-A0A7C4DKL0-F1
#
_cell.length_a   1.000
_cell.length_b   1.000
_cell.length_c   1.000
_cell.angle_alpha   90.00
_cell.angle_beta   90.00
_cell.angle_gamma   90.00
#
_symmetry.space_group_name_H-M   'P 1'
#
loop_
_entity.id
_entity.type
_entity.pdbx_description
1 polymer ?
#
loop_
_entity_poly.entity_id
_entity_poly.type
_entity_poly.pdbx_seq_one_letter_code
_entity_poly.pdbx_strand_id
1 'polypeptide(L)'
;MIDLYGSLAEIARQLKGKGLTFALCGGLAVGVYGASRHTIDIDIVIVPEDLKKAQQALVDIGYMINQYGMPVAGGKMMIYRMLKFLPDEPQPLMVDLCMPDPKHFPEVWREWETSEVGGVEMFIVSRKGLIEMKRDRSSDKDLSDIKELERG
;
A
#
# COMPACT_ATOMS: atom_id res chain seq x y z
N MET A 1 -15.27 -12.73 7.87
CA MET A 1 -15.06 -11.38 7.31
C MET A 1 -13.62 -11.05 7.56
N ILE A 2 -12.87 -10.84 6.48
CA ILE A 2 -11.44 -10.58 6.51
C ILE A 2 -11.14 -9.36 7.39
N ASP A 3 -10.31 -9.54 8.42
CA ASP A 3 -9.77 -8.45 9.25
C ASP A 3 -8.58 -7.79 8.53
N LEU A 4 -8.89 -6.77 7.73
CA LEU A 4 -7.88 -6.06 6.94
C LEU A 4 -6.93 -5.23 7.82
N TYR A 5 -7.44 -4.65 8.92
CA TYR A 5 -6.61 -3.85 9.83
C TYR A 5 -5.68 -4.72 10.66
N GLY A 6 -6.13 -5.88 11.14
CA GLY A 6 -5.27 -6.87 11.80
C GLY A 6 -4.18 -7.40 10.86
N SER A 7 -4.53 -7.66 9.59
CA SER A 7 -3.57 -8.10 8.57
C SER A 7 -2.53 -7.02 8.26
N LEU A 8 -2.97 -5.76 8.13
CA LEU A 8 -2.06 -4.61 7.96
C LEU A 8 -1.13 -4.47 9.18
N ALA A 9 -1.65 -4.62 10.40
CA ALA A 9 -0.85 -4.57 11.61
C ALA A 9 0.21 -5.70 11.67
N GLU A 10 -0.15 -6.93 11.25
CA GLU A 10 0.79 -8.06 11.13
C GLU A 10 1.90 -7.74 10.12
N ILE A 11 1.53 -7.28 8.92
CA ILE A 11 2.48 -6.86 7.87
C ILE A 11 3.41 -5.76 8.40
N ALA A 12 2.85 -4.72 9.00
CA ALA A 12 3.60 -3.57 9.46
C ALA A 12 4.63 -3.95 10.54
N ARG A 13 4.24 -4.77 11.52
CA ARG A 13 5.16 -5.28 12.56
C ARG A 13 6.27 -6.13 11.94
N GLN A 14 5.93 -6.98 10.97
CA GLN A 14 6.88 -7.85 10.31
C GLN A 14 7.92 -7.06 9.50
N LEU A 15 7.49 -6.08 8.71
CA LEU A 15 8.41 -5.22 7.95
C LEU A 15 9.29 -4.38 8.87
N LYS A 16 8.71 -3.76 9.91
CA LYS A 16 9.45 -3.02 10.94
C LYS A 16 10.49 -3.90 11.65
N GLY A 17 10.12 -5.12 12.02
CA GLY A 17 11.02 -6.08 12.68
C GLY A 17 12.22 -6.49 11.82
N LYS A 18 12.10 -6.40 10.50
CA LYS A 18 13.21 -6.60 9.55
C LYS A 18 13.98 -5.30 9.26
N GLY A 19 13.62 -4.18 9.88
CA GLY A 19 14.24 -2.87 9.66
C GLY A 19 13.96 -2.30 8.27
N LEU A 20 12.77 -2.56 7.72
CA LEU A 20 12.34 -2.05 6.42
C LEU A 20 11.55 -0.76 6.60
N THR A 21 11.82 0.21 5.72
CA THR A 21 11.10 1.48 5.66
C THR A 21 10.02 1.38 4.57
N PHE A 22 8.77 1.58 4.96
CA PHE A 22 7.60 1.46 4.09
C PHE A 22 6.53 2.47 4.51
N ALA A 23 5.62 2.81 3.59
CA ALA A 23 4.46 3.64 3.89
C ALA A 23 3.17 3.03 3.34
N LEU A 24 2.08 3.14 4.10
CA LEU A 24 0.75 2.79 3.61
C LEU A 24 0.35 3.75 2.49
N CYS A 25 -0.16 3.20 1.40
CA CYS A 25 -0.74 3.98 0.31
C CYS A 25 -2.11 3.42 -0.08
N GLY A 26 -2.63 3.85 -1.24
CA GLY A 26 -3.84 3.27 -1.80
C GLY A 26 -5.10 3.50 -0.97
N GLY A 27 -5.96 2.48 -0.87
CA GLY A 27 -7.29 2.61 -0.28
C GLY A 27 -7.33 2.96 1.20
N LEU A 28 -6.56 2.22 1.99
CA LEU A 28 -6.51 2.41 3.44
C LEU A 28 -5.87 3.75 3.82
N ALA A 29 -4.83 4.18 3.09
CA ALA A 29 -4.20 5.49 3.32
C ALA A 29 -5.18 6.64 3.05
N VAL A 30 -6.02 6.54 2.02
CA VAL A 30 -7.09 7.52 1.76
C VAL A 30 -8.06 7.57 2.96
N GLY A 31 -8.42 6.42 3.52
CA GLY A 31 -9.27 6.33 4.71
C GLY A 31 -8.70 7.04 5.95
N VAL A 32 -7.38 7.02 6.15
CA VAL A 32 -6.71 7.76 7.23
C VAL A 32 -6.98 9.27 7.13
N TYR A 33 -7.17 9.80 5.92
CA TYR A 33 -7.47 11.21 5.68
C TYR A 33 -8.95 11.59 5.77
N GLY A 34 -9.81 10.68 6.27
CA GLY A 34 -11.23 10.93 6.53
C GLY A 34 -12.18 10.56 5.38
N ALA A 35 -11.67 9.91 4.34
CA ALA A 35 -12.44 9.46 3.18
C ALA A 35 -13.12 8.10 3.42
N SER A 36 -14.38 7.95 3.02
CA SER A 36 -15.11 6.69 3.15
C SER A 36 -14.82 5.78 1.96
N ARG A 37 -13.81 4.92 2.09
CA ARG A 37 -13.42 4.00 1.01
C ARG A 37 -13.54 2.54 1.39
N HIS A 38 -14.36 1.80 0.63
CA HIS A 38 -14.33 0.34 0.64
C HIS A 38 -13.13 -0.14 -0.20
N THR A 39 -12.16 -0.78 0.44
CA THR A 39 -10.99 -1.40 -0.19
C THR A 39 -10.86 -2.83 0.34
N ILE A 40 -10.32 -3.70 -0.51
CA ILE A 40 -10.18 -5.14 -0.25
C ILE A 40 -8.71 -5.57 -0.22
N ASP A 41 -7.80 -4.62 -0.40
CA ASP A 41 -6.38 -4.77 -0.64
C ASP A 41 -5.58 -3.82 0.25
N ILE A 42 -4.35 -4.24 0.57
CA ILE A 42 -3.37 -3.41 1.28
C ILE A 42 -2.33 -2.97 0.25
N ASP A 43 -2.21 -1.66 0.04
CA ASP A 43 -1.15 -1.11 -0.79
C ASP A 43 -0.07 -0.49 0.11
N ILE A 44 1.20 -0.86 -0.10
CA ILE A 44 2.32 -0.22 0.59
C ILE A 44 3.40 0.21 -0.39
N VAL A 45 3.93 1.42 -0.22
CA VAL A 45 5.14 1.86 -0.90
C VAL A 45 6.34 1.20 -0.23
N ILE A 46 7.20 0.57 -1.04
CA ILE A 46 8.48 -0.02 -0.63
C ILE A 46 9.60 0.65 -1.39
N VAL A 47 10.71 0.88 -0.69
CA VAL A 47 11.97 1.34 -1.27
C VAL A 47 12.52 0.26 -2.23
N PRO A 48 12.87 0.57 -3.50
CA PRO A 48 13.21 -0.44 -4.51
C PRO A 48 14.30 -1.43 -4.11
N GLU A 49 15.31 -0.96 -3.37
CA GLU A 49 16.43 -1.78 -2.90
C GLU A 49 15.99 -2.86 -1.89
N ASP A 50 14.87 -2.63 -1.21
CA ASP A 50 14.34 -3.50 -0.15
C ASP A 50 13.35 -4.55 -0.65
N LEU A 51 13.00 -4.56 -1.95
CA LEU A 51 11.96 -5.43 -2.50
C LEU A 51 12.11 -6.90 -2.09
N LYS A 52 13.29 -7.50 -2.31
CA LYS A 52 13.51 -8.92 -2.00
C LYS A 52 13.35 -9.21 -0.51
N LYS A 53 13.82 -8.29 0.33
CA LYS A 53 13.74 -8.40 1.79
C LYS A 53 12.30 -8.22 2.28
N ALA A 54 11.53 -7.31 1.68
CA ALA A 54 10.11 -7.13 1.93
C ALA A 54 9.29 -8.37 1.52
N GLN A 55 9.56 -8.92 0.33
CA GLN A 55 8.92 -10.17 -0.13
C GLN A 55 9.23 -11.32 0.83
N GLN A 56 10.49 -11.50 1.22
CA GLN A 56 10.85 -12.54 2.19
C GLN A 56 10.17 -12.33 3.55
N ALA A 57 10.10 -11.08 4.03
CA ALA A 57 9.41 -10.76 5.27
C ALA A 57 7.93 -11.15 5.25
N LEU A 58 7.25 -10.93 4.11
CA LEU A 58 5.86 -11.34 3.91
C LEU A 58 5.71 -12.86 3.76
N VAL A 59 6.66 -13.53 3.10
CA VAL A 59 6.69 -15.01 3.03
C VAL A 59 6.79 -15.62 4.43
N ASP A 60 7.62 -15.05 5.30
CA ASP A 60 7.79 -15.54 6.68
C ASP A 60 6.49 -15.52 7.50
N ILE A 61 5.48 -14.70 7.12
CA ILE A 61 4.16 -14.62 7.77
C ILE A 61 3.03 -15.23 6.92
N GLY A 62 3.37 -16.06 5.93
CA GLY A 62 2.41 -16.88 5.17
C GLY A 62 1.87 -16.26 3.89
N TYR A 63 2.44 -15.16 3.39
CA TYR A 63 2.14 -14.69 2.04
C TYR A 63 2.93 -15.46 0.98
N MET A 64 2.37 -15.54 -0.21
CA MET A 64 3.01 -16.14 -1.39
C MET A 64 3.16 -15.08 -2.47
N ILE A 65 4.26 -15.15 -3.21
CA ILE A 65 4.47 -14.32 -4.39
C ILE A 65 3.50 -14.80 -5.46
N ASN A 66 2.59 -13.93 -5.88
CA ASN A 66 1.56 -14.30 -6.85
C ASN A 66 1.99 -14.08 -8.31
N GLN A 67 2.74 -13.01 -8.57
CA GLN A 67 3.10 -12.60 -9.93
C GLN A 67 4.46 -11.90 -9.98
N TYR A 68 5.11 -12.00 -11.14
CA TYR A 68 6.23 -11.13 -11.51
C TYR A 68 5.74 -9.67 -11.55
N GLY A 69 6.65 -8.72 -11.29
CA GLY A 69 6.31 -7.30 -11.17
C GLY A 69 5.47 -6.80 -12.35
N MET A 70 4.34 -6.15 -12.05
CA MET A 70 3.41 -5.61 -13.02
C MET A 70 3.67 -4.11 -13.21
N PRO A 71 4.05 -3.65 -14.42
CA PRO A 71 4.14 -2.23 -14.72
C PRO A 71 2.73 -1.61 -14.78
N VAL A 72 2.56 -0.47 -14.12
CA VAL A 72 1.33 0.34 -14.13
C VAL A 72 1.69 1.80 -14.36
N ALA A 73 0.68 2.67 -14.55
CA ALA A 73 0.88 4.09 -14.83
C ALA A 73 1.84 4.33 -16.02
N GLY A 74 1.65 3.58 -17.12
CA GLY A 74 2.52 3.65 -18.29
C GLY A 74 3.96 3.17 -18.04
N GLY A 75 4.19 2.34 -17.03
CA GLY A 75 5.51 1.80 -16.66
C GLY A 75 6.29 2.65 -15.64
N LYS A 76 5.69 3.74 -15.14
CA LYS A 76 6.31 4.62 -14.13
C LYS A 76 6.26 4.05 -12.72
N MET A 77 5.48 2.99 -12.49
CA MET A 77 5.38 2.32 -11.20
C MET A 77 5.31 0.81 -11.42
N MET A 78 6.01 0.06 -10.58
CA MET A 78 5.93 -1.40 -10.54
C MET A 78 5.12 -1.86 -9.33
N ILE A 79 4.29 -2.88 -9.51
CA ILE A 79 3.54 -3.52 -8.43
C ILE A 79 3.91 -4.99 -8.32
N TYR A 80 4.22 -5.43 -7.11
CA TYR A 80 4.46 -6.82 -6.77
C TYR A 80 3.36 -7.28 -5.81
N ARG A 81 2.47 -8.12 -6.31
CA ARG A 81 1.33 -8.63 -5.55
C ARG A 81 1.67 -9.89 -4.80
N MET A 82 1.29 -9.95 -3.54
CA MET A 82 1.40 -11.14 -2.70
C MET A 82 0.05 -11.49 -2.10
N LEU A 83 -0.19 -12.80 -1.92
CA LEU A 83 -1.46 -13.34 -1.45
C LEU A 83 -1.27 -14.21 -0.21
N LYS A 84 -2.15 -14.09 0.78
CA LYS A 84 -2.23 -15.00 1.93
C LYS A 84 -3.62 -15.62 1.96
N PHE A 85 -3.68 -16.95 1.87
CA PHE A 85 -4.94 -17.69 1.94
C PHE A 85 -5.25 -17.98 3.41
N LEU A 86 -6.41 -17.52 3.86
CA LEU A 86 -6.89 -17.77 5.20
C LEU A 86 -7.84 -18.98 5.18
N PRO A 87 -7.80 -19.86 6.20
CA PRO A 87 -8.85 -20.85 6.39
C PRO A 87 -10.22 -20.16 6.45
N ASP A 88 -11.22 -20.78 5.83
CA ASP A 88 -12.62 -20.35 5.89
C ASP A 88 -12.96 -18.98 5.26
N GLU A 89 -12.02 -18.34 4.56
CA GLU A 89 -12.29 -17.13 3.77
C GLU A 89 -12.26 -17.43 2.26
N PRO A 90 -13.29 -17.03 1.50
CA PRO A 90 -13.41 -17.35 0.07
C PRO A 90 -12.45 -16.53 -0.81
N GLN A 91 -11.87 -15.45 -0.28
CA GLN A 91 -10.96 -14.56 -0.99
C GLN A 91 -9.63 -14.48 -0.22
N PRO A 92 -8.48 -14.56 -0.89
CA PRO A 92 -7.20 -14.37 -0.22
C PRO A 92 -7.03 -12.91 0.22
N LEU A 93 -6.27 -12.71 1.30
CA LEU A 93 -5.69 -11.41 1.61
C LEU A 93 -4.73 -11.01 0.51
N MET A 94 -4.82 -9.76 0.06
CA MET A 94 -3.99 -9.20 -0.99
C MET A 94 -3.16 -8.03 -0.44
N VAL A 95 -1.86 -8.08 -0.71
CA VAL A 95 -0.95 -6.95 -0.47
C VAL A 95 -0.18 -6.63 -1.76
N ASP A 96 -0.21 -5.36 -2.15
CA ASP A 96 0.51 -4.81 -3.29
C ASP A 96 1.72 -4.00 -2.80
N LEU A 97 2.92 -4.48 -3.10
CA LEU A 97 4.16 -3.72 -2.92
C LEU A 97 4.32 -2.78 -4.11
N CYS A 98 4.05 -1.50 -3.87
CA CYS A 98 4.13 -0.43 -4.84
C CYS A 98 5.54 0.17 -4.86
N MET A 99 6.12 0.30 -6.06
CA MET A 99 7.40 0.96 -6.26
C MET A 99 7.27 2.03 -7.34
N PRO A 100 6.77 3.22 -6.98
CA PRO A 100 6.68 4.35 -7.89
C PRO A 100 8.07 4.93 -8.17
N ASP A 101 8.39 5.19 -9.45
CA ASP A 101 9.64 5.84 -9.85
C ASP A 101 9.72 7.26 -9.25
N PRO A 102 10.73 7.58 -8.42
CA PRO A 102 10.87 8.91 -7.83
C PRO A 102 10.93 10.07 -8.83
N LYS A 103 11.34 9.81 -10.08
CA LYS A 103 11.35 10.84 -11.14
C LYS A 103 9.95 11.23 -11.59
N HIS A 104 9.01 10.30 -11.50
CA HIS A 104 7.64 10.46 -11.96
C HIS A 104 6.65 10.73 -10.82
N PHE A 105 7.01 10.31 -9.59
CA PHE A 105 6.19 10.47 -8.39
C PHE A 105 6.95 11.18 -7.26
N PRO A 106 7.50 12.39 -7.47
CA PRO A 106 8.28 13.08 -6.47
C PRO A 106 7.49 13.41 -5.19
N GLU A 107 6.17 13.63 -5.27
CA GLU A 107 5.35 13.92 -4.08
C GLU A 107 5.18 12.69 -3.18
N VAL A 108 5.20 11.48 -3.75
CA VAL A 108 5.17 10.23 -2.97
C VAL A 108 6.38 10.08 -2.06
N TRP A 109 7.56 10.52 -2.51
CA TRP A 109 8.82 10.35 -1.78
C TRP A 109 9.24 11.57 -0.97
N ARG A 110 8.56 12.70 -1.12
CA ARG A 110 8.93 13.95 -0.46
C ARG A 110 8.68 13.91 1.04
N GLU A 111 7.52 13.42 1.43
CA GLU A 111 7.07 13.45 2.82
C GLU A 111 6.12 12.29 3.07
N TRP A 112 6.38 11.57 4.16
CA TRP A 112 5.49 10.58 4.74
C TRP A 112 5.07 11.05 6.13
N GLU A 113 3.79 10.87 6.42
CA GLU A 113 3.19 11.25 7.69
C GLU A 113 3.09 10.01 8.59
N THR A 114 3.21 10.17 9.90
CA THR A 114 3.03 9.08 10.85
C THR A 114 1.58 9.02 11.31
N SER A 115 0.98 7.83 11.31
CA SER A 115 -0.36 7.61 11.83
C SER A 115 -0.49 6.23 12.48
N GLU A 116 -1.42 6.10 13.42
CA GLU A 116 -1.78 4.81 14.02
C GLU A 116 -2.92 4.17 13.22
N VAL A 117 -2.65 3.00 12.64
CA VAL A 117 -3.62 2.24 11.84
C VAL A 117 -3.66 0.79 12.34
N GLY A 118 -4.83 0.32 12.77
CA GLY A 118 -4.97 -1.02 13.35
C GLY A 118 -4.14 -1.24 14.62
N GLY A 119 -3.91 -0.20 15.42
CA GLY A 119 -3.09 -0.24 16.64
C GLY A 119 -1.58 -0.35 16.37
N VAL A 120 -1.12 -0.02 15.17
CA VAL A 120 0.29 0.04 14.82
C VAL A 120 0.58 1.41 14.21
N GLU A 121 1.52 2.14 14.82
CA GLU A 121 2.07 3.34 14.21
C GLU A 121 2.82 2.95 12.92
N MET A 122 2.61 3.66 11.82
CA MET A 122 3.34 3.45 10.57
C MET A 122 3.38 4.74 9.75
N PHE A 123 4.24 4.77 8.72
CA PHE A 123 4.21 5.85 7.76
C PHE A 123 3.03 5.70 6.80
N ILE A 124 2.47 6.82 6.39
CA ILE A 124 1.40 6.96 5.41
C ILE A 124 1.90 7.93 4.33
N VAL A 125 1.67 7.60 3.06
CA VAL A 125 1.97 8.53 1.96
C VAL A 125 1.09 9.78 2.12
N SER A 126 1.71 10.97 2.05
CA SER A 126 1.01 12.25 2.20
C SER A 126 -0.18 12.39 1.24
N ARG A 127 -1.14 13.29 1.57
CA ARG A 127 -2.27 13.62 0.67
C ARG A 127 -1.79 13.94 -0.75
N LYS A 128 -0.73 14.75 -0.88
CA LYS A 128 -0.15 15.14 -2.18
C LYS A 128 0.38 13.94 -2.95
N GLY A 129 1.12 13.05 -2.28
CA GLY A 129 1.62 11.81 -2.88
C GLY A 129 0.47 10.88 -3.32
N LEU A 130 -0.57 10.72 -2.51
CA LEU A 130 -1.74 9.91 -2.88
C LEU A 130 -2.48 10.49 -4.09
N ILE A 131 -2.66 11.81 -4.15
CA ILE A 131 -3.26 12.49 -5.31
C ILE A 131 -2.41 12.25 -6.57
N GLU A 132 -1.09 12.37 -6.46
CA GLU A 132 -0.15 12.14 -7.57
C GLU A 132 -0.26 10.69 -8.12
N MET A 133 -0.26 9.69 -7.24
CA MET A 133 -0.42 8.27 -7.63
C MET A 133 -1.74 8.00 -8.37
N LYS A 134 -2.80 8.73 -7.99
CA LYS A 134 -4.16 8.53 -8.51
C LYS A 134 -4.41 9.19 -9.85
N ARG A 135 -3.85 10.38 -10.07
CA ARG A 135 -3.96 11.11 -11.34
C ARG A 135 -3.49 10.26 -12.52
N ASP A 136 -2.40 9.52 -12.33
CA ASP A 136 -1.82 8.65 -13.36
C ASP A 136 -2.63 7.37 -13.65
N ARG A 137 -3.60 6.99 -12.79
CA ARG A 137 -4.48 5.83 -13.00
C ARG A 137 -5.85 6.16 -13.58
N SER A 138 -6.35 7.39 -13.35
CA SER A 138 -7.56 7.95 -13.98
C SER A 138 -8.81 7.04 -13.97
N SER A 139 -9.01 6.22 -12.92
CA SER A 139 -10.27 5.48 -12.74
C SER A 139 -11.34 6.34 -12.07
N ASP A 140 -12.63 6.01 -12.25
CA ASP A 140 -13.74 6.72 -11.58
C ASP A 140 -13.59 6.74 -10.05
N LYS A 141 -13.06 5.65 -9.48
CA LYS A 141 -12.74 5.55 -8.05
C LYS A 141 -11.62 6.51 -7.66
N ASP A 142 -10.57 6.60 -8.48
CA ASP A 142 -9.46 7.52 -8.23
C ASP A 142 -9.89 9.00 -8.29
N LEU A 143 -10.83 9.35 -9.19
CA LEU A 143 -11.38 10.70 -9.25
C LEU A 143 -12.19 11.07 -8.00
N SER A 144 -12.94 10.12 -7.43
CA SER A 144 -13.65 10.33 -6.16
C SER A 144 -12.67 10.57 -5.02
N ASP A 145 -11.65 9.71 -4.92
CA ASP A 145 -10.65 9.81 -3.86
C ASP A 145 -9.86 11.12 -3.93
N ILE A 146 -9.51 11.60 -5.13
CA ILE A 146 -8.83 12.90 -5.31
C ILE A 146 -9.70 14.02 -4.75
N LYS A 147 -11.01 14.04 -5.05
CA LYS A 147 -11.91 15.08 -4.52
C LYS A 147 -12.01 15.07 -3.01
N GLU A 148 -11.97 13.90 -2.38
CA GLU A 148 -12.01 13.79 -0.92
C GLU A 148 -10.68 14.23 -0.29
N LEU A 149 -9.55 13.84 -0.88
CA LEU A 149 -8.22 14.26 -0.43
C LEU A 149 -8.00 15.77 -0.56
N GLU A 150 -8.55 16.40 -1.60
CA GLU A 150 -8.46 17.85 -1.83
C GLU A 150 -9.36 18.68 -0.89
N ARG A 151 -10.36 18.07 -0.25
CA ARG A 151 -11.33 18.76 0.64
C ARG A 151 -10.89 18.90 2.10
N GLY A 152 -9.94 18.07 2.55
CA GLY A 152 -9.42 18.09 3.93
C GLY A 152 -7.99 18.58 3.97
#